data_AF-A0A372JQN2-F1
#
_entry.id   AF-A0A372JQN2-F1
#
_cell.length_a   1.000
_cell.length_b   1.000
_cell.length_c   1.000
_cell.angle_alpha   90.00
_cell.angle_beta   90.00
_cell.angle_gamma   90.00
#
_symmetry.space_group_name_H-M   'P 1'
#
loop_
_entity.id
_entity.type
_entity.pdbx_description
1 polymer ?
#
loop_
_entity_poly.entity_id
_entity_poly.type
_entity_poly.pdbx_seq_one_letter_code
_entity_poly.pdbx_strand_id
1 'polypeptide(L)'
;MTEAAAEAAKVADGERVSFTSGGETIVGRLFAAAFGEGPAPAVAIIGPMTYVKEQSPVQYARRLAGNGYTALIFDPRYRGESGGEPRCLEDPVAKVEDLRAAVGYLAGRPEVDRGRLGVVGICMGGNTAVHAAADDPLIKVVAAVTPHFRNAAADAQWLGGAQAVAARLERGRQAKATYEATGRVEYVPGVHSQRTDVGMPGLAPWTWYQEQADRGVWENQHAVMSEVALLSYESLSAAARLTKPFLLVHGANCALPEQAERHFAVVPTPGPNRPNATSQSSPPPKNSICSPTHHTWRSTTTQWSWMPPPHALPTGSRVTLAPAKVTAGATRRRAFRVRNGTAESRSGQAGRHCAPTRSAKRNCTVAVNFTRELRAKDQQ
;
A
#
# COMPACT_ATOMS: atom_id res chain seq x y z
N MET A 1 -34.54 -5.81 -2.97
CA MET A 1 -33.71 -4.89 -2.16
C MET A 1 -34.37 -3.53 -2.18
N THR A 2 -34.43 -2.82 -1.06
CA THR A 2 -34.98 -1.46 -1.01
C THR A 2 -34.02 -0.47 -1.66
N GLU A 3 -34.53 0.66 -2.14
CA GLU A 3 -33.73 1.76 -2.72
C GLU A 3 -32.70 2.29 -1.71
N ALA A 4 -33.06 2.36 -0.43
CA ALA A 4 -32.13 2.69 0.67
C ALA A 4 -31.01 1.65 0.87
N ALA A 5 -31.28 0.36 0.66
CA ALA A 5 -30.25 -0.68 0.73
C ALA A 5 -29.34 -0.68 -0.50
N ALA A 6 -29.85 -0.29 -1.67
CA ALA A 6 -29.07 -0.10 -2.89
C ALA A 6 -28.19 1.16 -2.80
N GLU A 7 -28.68 2.25 -2.20
CA GLU A 7 -27.92 3.48 -1.95
C GLU A 7 -26.83 3.25 -0.89
N ALA A 8 -27.14 2.54 0.20
CA ALA A 8 -26.15 2.12 1.19
C ALA A 8 -25.09 1.16 0.61
N ALA A 9 -25.47 0.28 -0.32
CA ALA A 9 -24.54 -0.60 -1.04
C ALA A 9 -23.65 0.18 -2.04
N LYS A 10 -24.18 1.20 -2.72
CA LYS A 10 -23.39 2.14 -3.54
C LYS A 10 -22.35 2.89 -2.71
N VAL A 11 -22.73 3.36 -1.52
CA VAL A 11 -21.79 4.00 -0.57
C VAL A 11 -20.74 3.00 -0.08
N ALA A 12 -21.09 1.71 0.08
CA ALA A 12 -20.15 0.67 0.49
C ALA A 12 -19.11 0.33 -0.59
N ASP A 13 -19.42 0.49 -1.88
CA ASP A 13 -18.52 0.12 -2.99
C ASP A 13 -17.94 1.31 -3.77
N GLY A 14 -18.32 2.55 -3.41
CA GLY A 14 -17.85 3.79 -4.02
C GLY A 14 -18.46 4.05 -5.41
N GLU A 15 -18.60 5.32 -5.77
CA GLU A 15 -19.00 5.75 -7.12
C GLU A 15 -17.91 5.38 -8.12
N ARG A 16 -18.24 4.64 -9.19
CA ARG A 16 -17.30 4.40 -10.28
C ARG A 16 -17.08 5.70 -11.04
N VAL A 17 -15.82 6.12 -11.15
CA VAL A 17 -15.42 7.36 -11.82
C VAL A 17 -14.33 7.10 -12.85
N SER A 18 -14.13 8.05 -13.77
CA SER A 18 -13.00 8.02 -14.70
C SER A 18 -12.46 9.40 -14.98
N PHE A 19 -11.16 9.48 -15.26
CA PHE A 19 -10.44 10.70 -15.65
C PHE A 19 -9.28 10.37 -16.59
N THR A 20 -8.62 11.37 -17.17
CA THR A 20 -7.51 11.17 -18.12
C THR A 20 -6.16 11.35 -17.45
N SER A 21 -5.19 10.50 -17.77
CA SER A 21 -3.76 10.66 -17.42
C SER A 21 -2.88 10.16 -18.56
N GLY A 22 -1.92 10.97 -19.00
CA GLY A 22 -0.97 10.59 -20.06
C GLY A 22 -1.63 10.10 -21.36
N GLY A 23 -2.81 10.63 -21.71
CA GLY A 23 -3.59 10.20 -22.88
C GLY A 23 -4.49 8.99 -22.64
N GLU A 24 -4.39 8.32 -21.50
CA GLU A 24 -5.16 7.13 -21.17
C GLU A 24 -6.34 7.44 -20.26
N THR A 25 -7.38 6.61 -20.36
CA THR A 25 -8.50 6.63 -19.41
C THR A 25 -8.11 5.89 -18.14
N ILE A 26 -8.22 6.58 -17.02
CA ILE A 26 -8.00 6.04 -15.67
C ILE A 26 -9.35 5.79 -15.02
N VAL A 27 -9.55 4.58 -14.51
CA VAL A 27 -10.78 4.15 -13.85
C VAL A 27 -10.56 4.06 -12.35
N GLY A 28 -11.50 4.61 -11.58
CA GLY A 28 -11.43 4.63 -10.13
C GLY A 28 -12.77 4.45 -9.44
N ARG A 29 -12.71 4.49 -8.11
CA ARG A 29 -13.86 4.51 -7.21
C ARG A 29 -13.71 5.66 -6.22
N LEU A 30 -14.73 6.51 -6.17
CA LEU A 30 -14.81 7.66 -5.28
C LEU A 30 -15.72 7.31 -4.10
N PHE A 31 -15.18 7.43 -2.89
CA PHE A 31 -15.92 7.25 -1.65
C PHE A 31 -16.16 8.62 -1.05
N ALA A 32 -17.41 9.07 -1.03
CA ALA A 32 -17.76 10.36 -0.42
C ALA A 32 -17.52 10.34 1.10
N ALA A 33 -17.15 11.49 1.65
CA ALA A 33 -17.08 11.67 3.10
C ALA A 33 -18.44 11.33 3.75
N ALA A 34 -18.42 10.49 4.79
CA ALA A 34 -19.64 10.02 5.45
C ALA A 34 -20.36 11.11 6.27
N PHE A 35 -19.64 12.17 6.65
CA PHE A 35 -20.14 13.31 7.40
C PHE A 35 -19.26 14.54 7.14
N GLY A 36 -19.77 15.72 7.51
CA GLY A 36 -19.13 17.01 7.32
C GLY A 36 -20.08 17.99 6.62
N GLU A 37 -19.91 19.28 6.90
CA GLU A 37 -20.65 20.33 6.21
C GLU A 37 -19.81 20.95 5.09
N GLY A 38 -20.41 21.10 3.91
CA GLY A 38 -19.74 21.68 2.75
C GLY A 38 -18.69 20.78 2.09
N PRO A 39 -17.80 21.35 1.25
CA PRO A 39 -16.78 20.58 0.54
C PRO A 39 -15.81 19.87 1.50
N ALA A 40 -15.62 18.57 1.32
CA ALA A 40 -14.85 17.72 2.21
C ALA A 40 -13.33 17.73 1.89
N PRO A 41 -12.45 17.50 2.88
CA PRO A 41 -11.06 17.20 2.57
C PRO A 41 -10.98 15.90 1.77
N ALA A 42 -10.03 15.78 0.84
CA ALA A 42 -9.97 14.61 -0.04
C ALA A 42 -8.57 14.01 -0.17
N VAL A 43 -8.53 12.70 -0.45
CA VAL A 43 -7.31 11.91 -0.52
C VAL A 43 -7.32 10.99 -1.74
N ALA A 44 -6.26 11.03 -2.55
CA ALA A 44 -6.01 10.04 -3.59
C ALA A 44 -5.07 8.95 -3.06
N ILE A 45 -5.40 7.69 -3.30
CA ILE A 45 -4.69 6.53 -2.73
C ILE A 45 -4.09 5.70 -3.85
N ILE A 46 -2.79 5.40 -3.76
CA ILE A 46 -2.06 4.58 -4.74
C ILE A 46 -1.27 3.45 -4.09
N GLY A 47 -1.16 2.35 -4.81
CA GLY A 47 -0.34 1.19 -4.47
C GLY A 47 -1.14 0.06 -3.81
N PRO A 48 -0.59 -1.16 -3.74
CA PRO A 48 0.84 -1.54 -3.87
C PRO A 48 1.42 -1.67 -5.30
N MET A 49 2.61 -2.30 -5.44
CA MET A 49 3.13 -2.71 -6.75
C MET A 49 2.12 -3.65 -7.45
N THR A 50 1.97 -3.55 -8.78
CA THR A 50 1.08 -4.38 -9.62
C THR A 50 -0.41 -4.34 -9.31
N TYR A 51 -0.85 -3.53 -8.34
CA TYR A 51 -2.20 -3.61 -7.78
C TYR A 51 -3.35 -3.24 -8.73
N VAL A 52 -4.56 -3.63 -8.32
CA VAL A 52 -5.83 -3.01 -8.74
C VAL A 52 -6.57 -2.42 -7.54
N LYS A 53 -7.43 -1.43 -7.76
CA LYS A 53 -8.12 -0.64 -6.72
C LYS A 53 -8.98 -1.49 -5.79
N GLU A 54 -9.53 -2.61 -6.26
CA GLU A 54 -10.33 -3.56 -5.47
C GLU A 54 -9.55 -4.26 -4.35
N GLN A 55 -8.21 -4.15 -4.31
CA GLN A 55 -7.36 -4.84 -3.35
C GLN A 55 -7.14 -4.02 -2.05
N SER A 56 -5.88 -3.74 -1.68
CA SER A 56 -5.56 -2.95 -0.47
C SER A 56 -6.20 -1.55 -0.45
N PRO A 57 -6.22 -0.76 -1.55
CA PRO A 57 -6.73 0.61 -1.52
C PRO A 57 -8.17 0.74 -0.99
N VAL A 58 -9.08 -0.18 -1.37
CA VAL A 58 -10.50 -0.10 -0.99
C VAL A 58 -10.69 -0.06 0.53
N GLN A 59 -9.82 -0.76 1.28
CA GLN A 59 -9.88 -0.81 2.73
C GLN A 59 -9.48 0.53 3.38
N TYR A 60 -8.53 1.25 2.77
CA TYR A 60 -8.15 2.59 3.22
C TYR A 60 -9.22 3.62 2.85
N ALA A 61 -9.73 3.55 1.63
CA ALA A 61 -10.75 4.47 1.14
C ALA A 61 -12.02 4.44 1.99
N ARG A 62 -12.56 3.23 2.26
CA ARG A 62 -13.74 3.05 3.13
C ARG A 62 -13.54 3.63 4.52
N ARG A 63 -12.35 3.42 5.12
CA ARG A 63 -12.04 3.91 6.46
C ARG A 63 -11.88 5.43 6.48
N LEU A 64 -11.21 6.01 5.48
CA LEU A 64 -11.03 7.46 5.38
C LEU A 64 -12.37 8.17 5.10
N ALA A 65 -13.20 7.60 4.22
CA ALA A 65 -14.59 8.04 4.00
C ALA A 65 -15.42 8.02 5.28
N GLY A 66 -15.36 6.93 6.03
CA GLY A 66 -15.99 6.81 7.36
C GLY A 66 -15.44 7.78 8.42
N ASN A 67 -14.33 8.46 8.16
CA ASN A 67 -13.75 9.50 9.02
C ASN A 67 -13.88 10.92 8.42
N GLY A 68 -14.76 11.12 7.43
CA GLY A 68 -15.07 12.44 6.89
C GLY A 68 -14.15 12.94 5.77
N TYR A 69 -13.43 12.04 5.08
CA TYR A 69 -12.62 12.37 3.91
C TYR A 69 -13.22 11.81 2.63
N THR A 70 -13.29 12.60 1.56
CA THR A 70 -13.57 12.03 0.23
C THR A 70 -12.34 11.27 -0.24
N ALA A 71 -12.45 9.96 -0.52
CA ALA A 71 -11.32 9.12 -0.86
C ALA A 71 -11.43 8.55 -2.28
N LEU A 72 -10.40 8.74 -3.09
CA LEU A 72 -10.30 8.20 -4.45
C LEU A 72 -9.26 7.08 -4.50
N ILE A 73 -9.69 5.92 -4.97
CA ILE A 73 -8.82 4.81 -5.39
C ILE A 73 -8.95 4.63 -6.89
N PHE A 74 -7.89 4.18 -7.55
CA PHE A 74 -7.89 4.02 -9.00
C PHE A 74 -6.93 2.93 -9.44
N ASP A 75 -7.16 2.37 -10.63
CA ASP A 75 -6.19 1.53 -11.30
C ASP A 75 -5.22 2.47 -12.04
N PRO A 76 -3.90 2.40 -11.83
CA PRO A 76 -2.97 3.19 -12.64
C PRO A 76 -2.99 2.72 -14.10
N ARG A 77 -2.35 3.46 -15.01
CA ARG A 77 -2.16 2.99 -16.39
C ARG A 77 -1.60 1.56 -16.41
N TYR A 78 -1.97 0.83 -17.46
CA TYR A 78 -1.54 -0.56 -17.72
C TYR A 78 -2.09 -1.62 -16.75
N ARG A 79 -2.98 -1.25 -15.82
CA ARG A 79 -3.58 -2.15 -14.81
C ARG A 79 -5.09 -2.07 -14.77
N GLY A 80 -5.70 -3.17 -14.33
CA GLY A 80 -7.13 -3.23 -14.02
C GLY A 80 -8.01 -2.74 -15.15
N GLU A 81 -8.98 -1.88 -14.82
CA GLU A 81 -9.92 -1.30 -15.77
C GLU A 81 -9.36 -0.06 -16.51
N SER A 82 -8.19 0.44 -16.12
CA SER A 82 -7.56 1.60 -16.77
C SER A 82 -6.89 1.21 -18.09
N GLY A 83 -6.82 2.19 -19.00
CA GLY A 83 -6.17 2.07 -20.31
C GLY A 83 -4.65 1.94 -20.25
N GLY A 84 -4.03 2.03 -21.42
CA GLY A 84 -2.59 1.94 -21.61
C GLY A 84 -2.12 0.57 -22.08
N GLU A 85 -1.19 0.61 -23.05
CA GLU A 85 -0.41 -0.52 -23.53
C GLU A 85 1.10 -0.25 -23.43
N PRO A 86 1.93 -1.30 -23.21
CA PRO A 86 1.51 -2.68 -23.01
C PRO A 86 0.92 -2.93 -21.62
N ARG A 87 -0.06 -3.84 -21.53
CA ARG A 87 -0.63 -4.27 -20.25
C ARG A 87 0.44 -4.75 -19.27
N CYS A 88 0.14 -4.64 -17.98
CA CYS A 88 0.99 -5.08 -16.90
C CYS A 88 2.38 -4.42 -16.80
N LEU A 89 2.59 -3.29 -17.47
CA LEU A 89 3.79 -2.46 -17.34
C LEU A 89 3.80 -1.73 -16.00
N GLU A 90 4.93 -1.78 -15.29
CA GLU A 90 5.19 -0.99 -14.10
C GLU A 90 6.14 0.17 -14.44
N ASP A 91 5.56 1.34 -14.67
CA ASP A 91 6.30 2.57 -14.90
C ASP A 91 6.11 3.53 -13.70
N PRO A 92 7.15 3.76 -12.88
CA PRO A 92 7.07 4.67 -11.75
C PRO A 92 6.77 6.13 -12.11
N VAL A 93 7.28 6.61 -13.26
CA VAL A 93 7.06 7.99 -13.72
C VAL A 93 5.60 8.15 -14.11
N ALA A 94 5.07 7.20 -14.89
CA ALA A 94 3.66 7.19 -15.27
C ALA A 94 2.74 7.16 -14.04
N LYS A 95 3.08 6.39 -13.01
CA LYS A 95 2.31 6.33 -11.76
C LYS A 95 2.31 7.64 -10.97
N VAL A 96 3.39 8.42 -11.02
CA VAL A 96 3.43 9.76 -10.40
C VAL A 96 2.47 10.70 -11.13
N GLU A 97 2.49 10.69 -12.47
CA GLU A 97 1.55 11.45 -13.28
C GLU A 97 0.09 11.03 -13.02
N ASP A 98 -0.18 9.73 -12.92
CA ASP A 98 -1.53 9.21 -12.63
C ASP A 98 -2.05 9.68 -11.27
N LEU A 99 -1.18 9.69 -10.26
CA LEU A 99 -1.55 10.19 -8.94
C LEU A 99 -1.81 11.71 -8.96
N ARG A 100 -1.02 12.49 -9.69
CA ARG A 100 -1.25 13.93 -9.88
C ARG A 100 -2.56 14.18 -10.63
N ALA A 101 -2.86 13.39 -11.67
CA ALA A 101 -4.13 13.45 -12.39
C ALA A 101 -5.32 13.10 -11.49
N ALA A 102 -5.19 12.09 -10.62
CA ALA A 102 -6.20 11.73 -9.63
C ALA A 102 -6.47 12.87 -8.63
N VAL A 103 -5.42 13.55 -8.17
CA VAL A 103 -5.53 14.75 -7.33
C VAL A 103 -6.19 15.89 -8.10
N GLY A 104 -5.81 16.11 -9.35
CA GLY A 104 -6.44 17.10 -10.24
C GLY A 104 -7.93 16.85 -10.44
N TYR A 105 -8.32 15.58 -10.64
CA TYR A 105 -9.72 15.16 -10.71
C TYR A 105 -10.48 15.51 -9.43
N LEU A 106 -9.96 15.12 -8.26
CA LEU A 106 -10.55 15.48 -6.96
C LEU A 106 -10.68 17.01 -6.81
N ALA A 107 -9.65 17.75 -7.20
CA ALA A 107 -9.61 19.20 -7.11
C ALA A 107 -10.63 19.94 -7.99
N GLY A 108 -11.26 19.24 -8.94
CA GLY A 108 -12.34 19.73 -9.79
C GLY A 108 -13.75 19.33 -9.34
N ARG A 109 -13.88 18.53 -8.28
CA ARG A 109 -15.18 18.09 -7.75
C ARG A 109 -15.82 19.16 -6.85
N PRO A 110 -17.10 19.52 -7.04
CA PRO A 110 -17.76 20.55 -6.23
C PRO A 110 -17.88 20.15 -4.74
N GLU A 111 -17.96 18.86 -4.44
CA GLU A 111 -18.02 18.32 -3.08
C GLU A 111 -16.66 18.19 -2.39
N VAL A 112 -15.57 18.60 -3.05
CA VAL A 112 -14.19 18.52 -2.52
C VAL A 112 -13.62 19.90 -2.26
N ASP A 113 -13.05 20.09 -1.08
CA ASP A 113 -12.25 21.28 -0.76
C ASP A 113 -10.87 21.18 -1.42
N ARG A 114 -10.69 21.94 -2.49
CA ARG A 114 -9.43 22.06 -3.24
C ARG A 114 -8.23 22.49 -2.37
N GLY A 115 -8.47 23.17 -1.26
CA GLY A 115 -7.44 23.57 -0.31
C GLY A 115 -6.96 22.45 0.62
N ARG A 116 -7.66 21.31 0.67
CA ARG A 116 -7.42 20.19 1.60
C ARG A 116 -7.27 18.85 0.89
N LEU A 117 -6.33 18.78 -0.05
CA LEU A 117 -6.01 17.57 -0.82
C LEU A 117 -4.78 16.87 -0.27
N GLY A 118 -4.85 15.55 -0.11
CA GLY A 118 -3.74 14.71 0.32
C GLY A 118 -3.54 13.48 -0.56
N VAL A 119 -2.45 12.76 -0.31
CA VAL A 119 -2.18 11.48 -0.95
C VAL A 119 -1.76 10.41 0.06
N VAL A 120 -2.15 9.17 -0.20
CA VAL A 120 -1.72 7.99 0.57
C VAL A 120 -1.05 7.00 -0.37
N GLY A 121 0.22 6.68 -0.10
CA GLY A 121 0.97 5.65 -0.81
C GLY A 121 1.12 4.37 0.01
N ILE A 122 0.68 3.24 -0.53
CA ILE A 122 0.77 1.92 0.12
C ILE A 122 1.90 1.11 -0.53
N CYS A 123 2.80 0.52 0.27
CA CYS A 123 3.93 -0.26 -0.23
C CYS A 123 4.75 0.56 -1.26
N MET A 124 4.99 0.07 -2.48
CA MET A 124 5.70 0.85 -3.51
C MET A 124 5.00 2.15 -3.90
N GLY A 125 3.68 2.28 -3.65
CA GLY A 125 2.95 3.53 -3.82
C GLY A 125 3.47 4.65 -2.91
N GLY A 126 4.20 4.33 -1.83
CA GLY A 126 4.89 5.33 -1.01
C GLY A 126 5.93 6.14 -1.79
N ASN A 127 6.71 5.51 -2.68
CA ASN A 127 7.65 6.22 -3.54
C ASN A 127 6.91 7.21 -4.45
N THR A 128 5.83 6.74 -5.07
CA THR A 128 4.98 7.54 -5.97
C THR A 128 4.34 8.72 -5.24
N ALA A 129 3.80 8.49 -4.05
CA ALA A 129 3.17 9.54 -3.23
C ALA A 129 4.17 10.61 -2.80
N VAL A 130 5.39 10.22 -2.40
CA VAL A 130 6.46 11.16 -2.04
C VAL A 130 6.88 12.00 -3.24
N HIS A 131 7.11 11.38 -4.41
CA HIS A 131 7.44 12.12 -5.65
C HIS A 131 6.33 13.07 -6.10
N ALA A 132 5.08 12.60 -6.11
CA ALA A 132 3.96 13.45 -6.46
C ALA A 132 3.88 14.66 -5.51
N ALA A 133 3.95 14.41 -4.20
CA ALA A 133 3.86 15.44 -3.19
C ALA A 133 5.07 16.39 -3.19
N ALA A 134 6.27 15.96 -3.56
CA ALA A 134 7.44 16.84 -3.59
C ALA A 134 7.26 18.00 -4.57
N ASP A 135 6.65 17.76 -5.75
CA ASP A 135 6.59 18.77 -6.81
C ASP A 135 5.18 19.30 -7.15
N ASP A 136 4.08 18.65 -6.71
CA ASP A 136 2.72 19.09 -7.05
C ASP A 136 2.10 19.99 -5.97
N PRO A 137 1.89 21.31 -6.20
CA PRO A 137 1.38 22.24 -5.19
C PRO A 137 -0.07 21.97 -4.74
N LEU A 138 -0.87 21.18 -5.46
CA LEU A 138 -2.22 20.80 -5.03
C LEU A 138 -2.19 19.86 -3.84
N ILE A 139 -1.20 18.96 -3.78
CA ILE A 139 -1.04 18.02 -2.67
C ILE A 139 -0.55 18.78 -1.44
N LYS A 140 -1.27 18.69 -0.32
CA LYS A 140 -0.97 19.40 0.94
C LYS A 140 -0.36 18.50 2.01
N VAL A 141 -0.64 17.21 1.96
CA VAL A 141 -0.16 16.22 2.92
C VAL A 141 0.08 14.88 2.21
N VAL A 142 1.10 14.15 2.66
CA VAL A 142 1.41 12.81 2.17
C VAL A 142 1.55 11.83 3.33
N ALA A 143 0.92 10.67 3.18
CA ALA A 143 1.14 9.52 4.06
C ALA A 143 1.71 8.34 3.27
N ALA A 144 2.72 7.68 3.82
CA ALA A 144 3.26 6.43 3.29
C ALA A 144 3.00 5.30 4.31
N VAL A 145 2.34 4.23 3.86
CA VAL A 145 1.96 3.09 4.71
C VAL A 145 2.66 1.83 4.22
N THR A 146 3.44 1.22 5.13
CA THR A 146 4.35 0.11 4.89
C THR A 146 5.20 0.26 3.62
N PRO A 147 5.78 1.44 3.33
CA PRO A 147 6.41 1.68 2.04
C PRO A 147 7.59 0.74 1.78
N HIS A 148 7.65 0.22 0.55
CA HIS A 148 8.86 -0.40 0.03
C HIS A 148 9.62 0.67 -0.75
N PHE A 149 10.39 1.49 -0.03
CA PHE A 149 11.16 2.56 -0.67
C PHE A 149 12.34 1.99 -1.43
N ARG A 150 12.42 2.34 -2.72
CA ARG A 150 13.42 1.78 -3.62
C ARG A 150 14.66 2.65 -3.69
N ASN A 151 15.79 1.98 -3.81
CA ASN A 151 17.09 2.50 -4.17
C ASN A 151 18.03 1.29 -4.39
N ALA A 152 19.22 1.53 -4.94
CA ALA A 152 20.17 0.45 -5.25
C ALA A 152 20.50 -0.46 -4.04
N ALA A 153 20.59 0.10 -2.82
CA ALA A 153 20.91 -0.69 -1.63
C ALA A 153 19.70 -1.53 -1.17
N ALA A 154 18.50 -0.94 -1.16
CA ALA A 154 17.25 -1.62 -0.87
C ALA A 154 17.00 -2.79 -1.85
N ASP A 155 17.22 -2.54 -3.14
CA ASP A 155 17.01 -3.52 -4.19
C ASP A 155 18.03 -4.66 -4.12
N ALA A 156 19.30 -4.35 -3.81
CA ALA A 156 20.32 -5.38 -3.57
C ALA A 156 19.98 -6.24 -2.35
N GLN A 157 19.52 -5.64 -1.25
CA GLN A 157 19.09 -6.39 -0.06
C GLN A 157 17.87 -7.26 -0.35
N TRP A 158 16.90 -6.76 -1.13
CA TRP A 158 15.67 -7.46 -1.48
C TRP A 158 15.92 -8.64 -2.44
N LEU A 159 16.75 -8.44 -3.46
CA LEU A 159 16.99 -9.43 -4.51
C LEU A 159 18.16 -10.39 -4.24
N GLY A 160 18.86 -10.24 -3.11
CA GLY A 160 19.97 -11.13 -2.74
C GLY A 160 21.33 -10.73 -3.31
N GLY A 161 21.53 -9.45 -3.61
CA GLY A 161 22.82 -8.84 -3.93
C GLY A 161 22.85 -8.04 -5.22
N ALA A 162 23.93 -7.28 -5.41
CA ALA A 162 24.11 -6.43 -6.58
C ALA A 162 24.16 -7.22 -7.90
N GLN A 163 24.67 -8.45 -7.89
CA GLN A 163 24.69 -9.32 -9.07
C GLN A 163 23.27 -9.72 -9.50
N ALA A 164 22.39 -10.04 -8.55
CA ALA A 164 20.99 -10.35 -8.85
C ALA A 164 20.24 -9.13 -9.41
N VAL A 165 20.50 -7.93 -8.86
CA VAL A 165 19.99 -6.67 -9.42
C VAL A 165 20.47 -6.46 -10.85
N ALA A 166 21.77 -6.62 -11.11
CA ALA A 166 22.34 -6.46 -12.45
C ALA A 166 21.76 -7.44 -13.47
N ALA A 167 21.55 -8.70 -13.06
CA ALA A 167 20.91 -9.72 -13.90
C ALA A 167 19.46 -9.35 -14.27
N ARG A 168 18.68 -8.81 -13.32
CA ARG A 168 17.32 -8.32 -13.60
C ARG A 168 17.31 -7.08 -14.48
N LEU A 169 18.22 -6.13 -14.24
CA LEU A 169 18.37 -4.97 -15.12
C LEU A 169 18.66 -5.40 -16.57
N GLU A 170 19.57 -6.35 -16.75
CA GLU A 170 19.92 -6.85 -18.08
C GLU A 170 18.76 -7.58 -18.75
N ARG A 171 18.08 -8.46 -18.01
CA ARG A 171 16.86 -9.12 -18.48
C ARG A 171 15.78 -8.12 -18.90
N GLY A 172 15.57 -7.07 -18.10
CA GLY A 172 14.64 -5.99 -18.41
C GLY A 172 15.02 -5.24 -19.70
N ARG A 173 16.31 -4.97 -19.94
CA ARG A 173 16.78 -4.33 -21.18
C ARG A 173 16.54 -5.22 -22.39
N GLN A 174 16.80 -6.51 -22.28
CA GLN A 174 16.57 -7.48 -23.37
C GLN A 174 15.07 -7.60 -23.70
N ALA A 175 14.22 -7.67 -22.67
CA ALA A 175 12.76 -7.69 -22.85
C ALA A 175 12.26 -6.37 -23.48
N LYS A 176 12.81 -5.22 -23.07
CA LYS A 176 12.48 -3.93 -23.67
C LYS A 176 12.88 -3.87 -25.15
N ALA A 177 14.12 -4.26 -25.48
CA ALA A 177 14.59 -4.30 -26.87
C ALA A 177 13.75 -5.24 -27.74
N THR A 178 13.32 -6.39 -27.20
CA THR A 178 12.41 -7.31 -27.87
C THR A 178 11.06 -6.67 -28.16
N TYR A 179 10.47 -5.99 -27.17
CA TYR A 179 9.22 -5.27 -27.34
C TYR A 179 9.34 -4.16 -28.40
N GLU A 180 10.40 -3.36 -28.35
CA GLU A 180 10.65 -2.28 -29.32
C GLU A 180 10.82 -2.81 -30.74
N ALA A 181 11.46 -3.98 -30.91
CA ALA A 181 11.69 -4.57 -32.23
C ALA A 181 10.48 -5.34 -32.80
N THR A 182 9.62 -5.91 -31.94
CA THR A 182 8.62 -6.92 -32.37
C THR A 182 7.19 -6.65 -31.89
N GLY A 183 6.99 -5.73 -30.96
CA GLY A 183 5.73 -5.55 -30.23
C GLY A 183 5.41 -6.66 -29.22
N ARG A 184 6.22 -7.72 -29.13
CA ARG A 184 6.00 -8.83 -28.20
C ARG A 184 6.42 -8.44 -26.79
N VAL A 185 5.49 -8.57 -25.84
CA VAL A 185 5.76 -8.34 -24.41
C VAL A 185 6.11 -9.66 -23.74
N GLU A 186 7.16 -9.65 -22.91
CA GLU A 186 7.53 -10.77 -22.07
C GLU A 186 7.00 -10.58 -20.66
N TYR A 187 6.33 -11.61 -20.14
CA TYR A 187 5.70 -11.59 -18.83
C TYR A 187 6.30 -12.65 -17.91
N VAL A 188 6.42 -12.29 -16.64
CA VAL A 188 6.60 -13.23 -15.53
C VAL A 188 5.45 -13.06 -14.54
N PRO A 189 5.22 -14.02 -13.63
CA PRO A 189 4.28 -13.81 -12.54
C PRO A 189 4.59 -12.54 -11.74
N GLY A 190 3.56 -11.85 -11.28
CA GLY A 190 3.67 -10.75 -10.33
C GLY A 190 4.12 -11.23 -8.95
N VAL A 191 3.62 -12.38 -8.49
CA VAL A 191 4.03 -13.06 -7.25
C VAL A 191 4.27 -14.55 -7.48
N HIS A 192 5.18 -15.12 -6.69
CA HIS A 192 5.36 -16.56 -6.59
C HIS A 192 6.05 -16.92 -5.27
N SER A 193 5.66 -18.05 -4.66
CA SER A 193 6.17 -18.48 -3.35
C SER A 193 7.66 -18.85 -3.34
N GLN A 194 8.12 -19.55 -4.38
CA GLN A 194 9.48 -20.09 -4.49
C GLN A 194 10.38 -19.47 -5.56
N ARG A 195 9.82 -19.03 -6.70
CA ARG A 195 10.58 -18.44 -7.80
C ARG A 195 11.12 -17.06 -7.42
N THR A 196 12.35 -16.77 -7.81
CA THR A 196 13.04 -15.48 -7.57
C THR A 196 13.02 -14.56 -8.79
N ASP A 197 12.66 -15.08 -9.95
CA ASP A 197 12.64 -14.37 -11.24
C ASP A 197 11.32 -13.62 -11.51
N VAL A 198 10.44 -13.51 -10.50
CA VAL A 198 9.09 -12.91 -10.56
C VAL A 198 9.08 -11.47 -10.03
N GLY A 199 7.99 -10.72 -10.20
CA GLY A 199 7.90 -9.33 -9.72
C GLY A 199 8.22 -9.18 -8.22
N MET A 200 7.43 -9.86 -7.38
CA MET A 200 7.55 -9.87 -5.92
C MET A 200 7.71 -11.33 -5.44
N PRO A 201 8.95 -11.82 -5.25
CA PRO A 201 9.20 -13.18 -4.82
C PRO A 201 8.88 -13.38 -3.33
N GLY A 202 8.57 -14.62 -2.95
CA GLY A 202 8.50 -15.07 -1.57
C GLY A 202 7.09 -15.39 -1.08
N LEU A 203 7.03 -16.14 0.03
CA LEU A 203 5.79 -16.68 0.59
C LEU A 203 4.82 -15.58 1.07
N ALA A 204 5.34 -14.52 1.69
CA ALA A 204 4.51 -13.46 2.27
C ALA A 204 3.67 -12.70 1.23
N PRO A 205 4.24 -12.11 0.16
CA PRO A 205 3.43 -11.49 -0.88
C PRO A 205 2.55 -12.53 -1.58
N TRP A 206 3.09 -13.70 -1.92
CA TRP A 206 2.32 -14.75 -2.60
C TRP A 206 1.04 -15.14 -1.85
N THR A 207 1.11 -15.34 -0.52
CA THR A 207 -0.05 -15.73 0.29
C THR A 207 -1.20 -14.72 0.22
N TRP A 208 -0.89 -13.42 0.10
CA TRP A 208 -1.92 -12.38 0.05
C TRP A 208 -2.50 -12.15 -1.35
N TYR A 209 -1.65 -12.24 -2.38
CA TYR A 209 -2.04 -11.98 -3.76
C TYR A 209 -2.64 -13.19 -4.48
N GLN A 210 -2.21 -14.42 -4.15
CA GLN A 210 -2.62 -15.63 -4.86
C GLN A 210 -4.14 -15.84 -4.77
N GLU A 211 -4.75 -15.68 -3.60
CA GLU A 211 -6.19 -15.82 -3.43
C GLU A 211 -6.97 -14.85 -4.34
N GLN A 212 -6.45 -13.65 -4.54
CA GLN A 212 -7.08 -12.63 -5.38
C GLN A 212 -6.93 -12.96 -6.87
N ALA A 213 -5.80 -13.55 -7.26
CA ALA A 213 -5.60 -14.09 -8.60
C ALA A 213 -6.52 -15.28 -8.88
N ASP A 214 -6.65 -16.22 -7.94
CA ASP A 214 -7.52 -17.40 -8.06
C ASP A 214 -8.99 -17.01 -8.21
N ARG A 215 -9.39 -15.89 -7.62
CA ARG A 215 -10.73 -15.30 -7.73
C ARG A 215 -10.94 -14.46 -8.99
N GLY A 216 -9.92 -14.30 -9.84
CA GLY A 216 -9.98 -13.49 -11.06
C GLY A 216 -10.08 -11.97 -10.82
N VAL A 217 -9.80 -11.50 -9.60
CA VAL A 217 -9.83 -10.07 -9.26
C VAL A 217 -8.59 -9.36 -9.79
N TRP A 218 -7.46 -10.07 -9.86
CA TRP A 218 -6.17 -9.51 -10.20
C TRP A 218 -5.40 -10.44 -11.14
N GLU A 219 -4.79 -9.87 -12.18
CA GLU A 219 -3.92 -10.60 -13.09
C GLU A 219 -2.52 -10.77 -12.47
N ASN A 220 -2.12 -12.02 -12.20
CA ASN A 220 -0.79 -12.30 -11.66
C ASN A 220 0.29 -12.20 -12.76
N GLN A 221 0.51 -10.99 -13.28
CA GLN A 221 1.42 -10.72 -14.39
C GLN A 221 2.24 -9.44 -14.18
N HIS A 222 3.50 -9.51 -14.61
CA HIS A 222 4.47 -8.44 -14.57
C HIS A 222 5.24 -8.39 -15.89
N ALA A 223 5.16 -7.28 -16.63
CA ALA A 223 5.95 -7.11 -17.85
C ALA A 223 7.44 -7.00 -17.47
N VAL A 224 8.27 -7.91 -17.98
CA VAL A 224 9.69 -8.03 -17.62
C VAL A 224 10.47 -6.75 -17.92
N MET A 225 10.11 -6.03 -18.98
CA MET A 225 10.73 -4.76 -19.34
C MET A 225 10.57 -3.65 -18.27
N SER A 226 9.61 -3.80 -17.35
CA SER A 226 9.44 -2.89 -16.21
C SER A 226 10.64 -2.88 -15.27
N GLU A 227 11.46 -3.93 -15.27
CA GLU A 227 12.61 -4.07 -14.37
C GLU A 227 13.58 -2.91 -14.48
N VAL A 228 13.80 -2.39 -15.68
CA VAL A 228 14.70 -1.26 -15.91
C VAL A 228 14.19 -0.02 -15.19
N ALA A 229 12.91 0.33 -15.39
CA ALA A 229 12.31 1.52 -14.79
C ALA A 229 12.22 1.38 -13.26
N LEU A 230 11.83 0.20 -12.77
CA LEU A 230 11.64 -0.04 -11.34
C LEU A 230 12.95 -0.09 -10.55
N LEU A 231 13.99 -0.80 -11.05
CA LEU A 231 15.29 -0.95 -10.36
C LEU A 231 16.18 0.30 -10.47
N SER A 232 15.84 1.22 -11.39
CA SER A 232 16.53 2.51 -11.52
C SER A 232 15.80 3.64 -10.76
N TYR A 233 14.65 3.36 -10.16
CA TYR A 233 13.82 4.36 -9.50
C TYR A 233 14.13 4.46 -8.00
N GLU A 234 14.21 5.68 -7.50
CA GLU A 234 14.41 5.99 -6.09
C GLU A 234 13.55 7.19 -5.67
N SER A 235 13.15 7.27 -4.41
CA SER A 235 12.38 8.40 -3.87
C SER A 235 13.06 9.16 -2.75
N LEU A 236 14.32 8.86 -2.47
CA LEU A 236 15.07 9.51 -1.41
C LEU A 236 15.36 10.97 -1.78
N SER A 237 15.67 11.25 -3.05
CA SER A 237 15.86 12.62 -3.54
C SER A 237 14.58 13.45 -3.44
N ALA A 238 13.42 12.86 -3.71
CA ALA A 238 12.12 13.52 -3.55
C ALA A 238 11.78 13.76 -2.08
N ALA A 239 12.03 12.77 -1.22
CA ALA A 239 11.86 12.92 0.23
C ALA A 239 12.70 14.09 0.78
N ALA A 240 13.96 14.22 0.34
CA ALA A 240 14.84 15.31 0.75
C ALA A 240 14.36 16.72 0.33
N ARG A 241 13.48 16.82 -0.68
CA ARG A 241 12.86 18.08 -1.12
C ARG A 241 11.45 18.29 -0.58
N LEU A 242 10.89 17.32 0.14
CA LEU A 242 9.50 17.37 0.60
C LEU A 242 9.33 18.41 1.71
N THR A 243 8.60 19.48 1.42
CA THR A 243 8.32 20.57 2.37
C THR A 243 6.98 20.43 3.09
N LYS A 244 6.22 19.38 2.78
CA LYS A 244 4.85 19.17 3.23
C LYS A 244 4.79 18.22 4.42
N PRO A 245 3.76 18.29 5.28
CA PRO A 245 3.52 17.30 6.32
C PRO A 245 3.60 15.87 5.77
N PHE A 246 4.42 15.05 6.43
CA PHE A 246 4.68 13.68 6.05
C PHE A 246 4.40 12.74 7.22
N LEU A 247 3.57 11.73 6.96
CA LEU A 247 3.28 10.64 7.88
C LEU A 247 3.86 9.34 7.33
N LEU A 248 4.71 8.68 8.11
CA LEU A 248 5.20 7.34 7.82
C LEU A 248 4.62 6.35 8.83
N VAL A 249 3.94 5.32 8.33
CA VAL A 249 3.46 4.19 9.12
C VAL A 249 4.21 2.94 8.64
N HIS A 250 5.04 2.34 9.49
CA HIS A 250 5.83 1.16 9.14
C HIS A 250 5.89 0.17 10.30
N GLY A 251 5.68 -1.11 10.02
CA GLY A 251 5.82 -2.15 11.03
C GLY A 251 7.29 -2.39 11.35
N ALA A 252 7.63 -2.63 12.63
CA ALA A 252 9.01 -2.94 13.02
C ALA A 252 9.54 -4.23 12.36
N ASN A 253 8.63 -5.14 11.98
CA ASN A 253 8.95 -6.42 11.35
C ASN A 253 8.68 -6.42 9.82
N CYS A 254 8.36 -5.28 9.22
CA CYS A 254 8.25 -5.18 7.77
C CYS A 254 9.63 -5.33 7.13
N ALA A 255 9.68 -5.74 5.86
CA ALA A 255 10.94 -5.83 5.13
C ALA A 255 11.61 -4.45 5.02
N LEU A 256 12.94 -4.39 5.13
CA LEU A 256 13.75 -3.19 4.93
C LEU A 256 13.39 -2.00 5.85
N PRO A 257 13.26 -2.18 7.19
CA PRO A 257 12.86 -1.09 8.09
C PRO A 257 13.84 0.09 8.05
N GLU A 258 15.15 -0.17 7.96
CA GLU A 258 16.20 0.84 7.83
C GLU A 258 16.00 1.77 6.62
N GLN A 259 15.41 1.28 5.53
CA GLN A 259 15.13 2.10 4.36
C GLN A 259 13.97 3.07 4.60
N ALA A 260 12.96 2.65 5.37
CA ALA A 260 11.87 3.51 5.81
C ALA A 260 12.36 4.59 6.78
N GLU A 261 13.23 4.22 7.73
CA GLU A 261 13.87 5.16 8.65
C GLU A 261 14.72 6.19 7.92
N ARG A 262 15.55 5.73 6.97
CA ARG A 262 16.36 6.61 6.13
C ARG A 262 15.52 7.60 5.33
N HIS A 263 14.41 7.14 4.75
CA HIS A 263 13.51 8.03 4.01
C HIS A 263 12.87 9.07 4.91
N PHE A 264 12.43 8.69 6.12
CA PHE A 264 11.89 9.65 7.07
C PHE A 264 12.93 10.68 7.52
N ALA A 265 14.15 10.22 7.80
CA ALA A 265 15.23 11.07 8.33
C ALA A 265 15.69 12.16 7.36
N VAL A 266 15.55 11.95 6.04
CA VAL A 266 15.93 12.97 5.05
C VAL A 266 14.84 14.01 4.80
N VAL A 267 13.60 13.77 5.23
CA VAL A 267 12.51 14.75 5.05
C VAL A 267 12.81 15.99 5.89
N PRO A 268 12.90 17.18 5.29
CA PRO A 268 13.15 18.41 6.02
C PRO A 268 12.14 18.62 7.16
N THR A 269 12.64 18.77 8.39
CA THR A 269 11.87 19.30 9.51
C THR A 269 12.02 20.81 9.55
N PRO A 270 10.94 21.60 9.56
CA PRO A 270 11.04 23.02 9.82
C PRO A 270 11.64 23.24 11.21
N GLY A 271 12.88 23.72 11.29
CA GLY A 271 13.47 24.22 12.53
C GLY A 271 13.11 25.70 12.73
N PRO A 272 13.13 26.22 13.97
CA PRO A 272 12.83 27.63 14.24
C PRO A 272 13.85 28.62 13.64
N ASN A 273 14.93 28.17 13.01
CA ASN A 273 15.90 29.01 12.32
C ASN A 273 16.64 28.22 11.22
N ARG A 274 16.17 28.31 9.97
CA ARG A 274 17.05 28.13 8.80
C ARG A 274 16.78 29.28 7.83
N PRO A 275 17.71 30.24 7.66
CA PRO A 275 17.60 31.20 6.59
C PRO A 275 17.68 30.47 5.24
N ASN A 276 16.93 30.97 4.26
CA ASN A 276 16.89 30.47 2.89
C ASN A 276 18.30 30.23 2.35
N ALA A 277 18.58 29.01 1.90
CA ALA A 277 19.83 28.67 1.24
C ALA A 277 19.82 29.21 -0.20
N THR A 278 20.14 30.50 -0.35
CA THR A 278 20.69 31.05 -1.57
C THR A 278 22.17 31.35 -1.34
N SER A 279 23.03 30.38 -1.66
CA SER A 279 24.35 30.60 -2.27
C SER A 279 25.11 29.28 -2.41
N GLN A 280 25.75 29.12 -3.57
CA GLN A 280 26.65 28.02 -3.89
C GLN A 280 27.87 28.03 -2.95
N SER A 281 28.28 26.85 -2.46
CA SER A 281 29.71 26.52 -2.29
C SER A 281 29.92 25.01 -2.15
N SER A 282 31.01 24.56 -2.79
CA SER A 282 31.68 23.26 -2.99
C SER A 282 31.38 22.05 -2.06
N PRO A 283 31.62 20.80 -2.55
CA PRO A 283 31.35 19.58 -1.78
C PRO A 283 32.33 19.42 -0.60
N PRO A 284 31.91 18.78 0.52
CA PRO A 284 32.77 18.57 1.67
C PRO A 284 33.77 17.41 1.42
N PRO A 285 34.92 17.40 2.12
CA PRO A 285 35.94 16.37 1.94
C PRO A 285 35.46 15.01 2.47
N LYS A 286 35.88 13.95 1.79
CA LYS A 286 35.73 12.56 2.23
C LYS A 286 36.59 12.35 3.47
N ASN A 287 35.97 12.38 4.65
CA ASN A 287 36.35 11.75 5.93
C ASN A 287 35.92 12.62 7.10
N SER A 288 34.63 12.55 7.46
CA SER A 288 34.19 12.91 8.81
C SER A 288 33.17 11.88 9.29
N ILE A 289 33.61 11.08 10.26
CA ILE A 289 32.76 10.17 11.01
C ILE A 289 31.90 11.06 11.91
N CYS A 290 30.64 11.26 11.53
CA CYS A 290 29.65 11.85 12.43
C CYS A 290 29.21 10.79 13.44
N SER A 291 29.42 11.09 14.73
CA SER A 291 28.85 10.33 15.84
C SER A 291 27.32 10.38 15.77
N PRO A 292 26.60 9.30 16.08
CA PRO A 292 25.14 9.29 16.03
C PRO A 292 24.60 10.13 17.19
N THR A 293 24.04 11.30 16.89
CA THR A 293 23.08 11.93 17.78
C THR A 293 21.86 11.03 17.86
N HIS A 294 21.65 10.39 19.02
CA HIS A 294 20.44 9.64 19.33
C HIS A 294 19.21 10.54 19.22
N HIS A 295 18.52 10.49 18.09
CA HIS A 295 17.13 10.92 18.02
C HIS A 295 16.29 9.85 18.72
N THR A 296 15.76 10.18 19.90
CA THR A 296 14.86 9.29 20.64
C THR A 296 13.58 9.09 19.84
N TRP A 297 13.39 7.88 19.33
CA TRP A 297 12.10 7.38 18.85
C TRP A 297 11.09 7.47 19.99
N ARG A 298 10.07 8.32 19.87
CA ARG A 298 8.86 8.16 20.69
C ARG A 298 7.99 7.12 20.01
N SER A 299 8.04 5.89 20.49
CA SER A 299 6.95 4.94 20.30
C SER A 299 5.73 5.47 21.06
N THR A 300 4.80 6.12 20.36
CA THR A 300 3.47 6.35 20.94
C THR A 300 2.69 5.04 20.82
N THR A 301 2.69 4.26 21.91
CA THR A 301 1.74 3.16 22.08
C THR A 301 0.36 3.79 22.35
N THR A 302 -0.34 4.20 21.30
CA THR A 302 -1.75 4.59 21.47
C THR A 302 -2.57 3.32 21.62
N GLN A 303 -3.05 3.07 22.84
CA GLN A 303 -3.96 1.98 23.16
C GLN A 303 -5.32 2.30 22.51
N TRP A 304 -5.62 1.68 21.38
CA TRP A 304 -6.96 1.74 20.81
C TRP A 304 -7.86 0.78 21.58
N SER A 305 -8.70 1.32 22.44
CA SER A 305 -9.84 0.60 23.01
C SER A 305 -10.81 0.30 21.87
N TRP A 306 -10.98 -0.97 21.52
CA TRP A 306 -12.10 -1.37 20.68
C TRP A 306 -13.39 -0.99 21.40
N MET A 307 -14.24 -0.19 20.75
CA MET A 307 -15.61 -0.01 21.22
C MET A 307 -16.31 -1.39 21.26
N PRO A 308 -17.11 -1.67 22.30
CA PRO A 308 -17.89 -2.89 22.36
C PRO A 308 -18.95 -2.89 21.24
N PRO A 309 -19.39 -4.07 20.76
CA PRO A 309 -20.45 -4.16 19.77
C PRO A 309 -21.75 -3.51 20.29
N PRO A 310 -22.58 -2.93 19.41
CA PRO A 310 -23.82 -2.29 19.82
C PRO A 310 -24.77 -3.28 20.50
N HIS A 311 -25.47 -2.75 21.50
CA HIS A 311 -26.25 -3.42 22.53
C HIS A 311 -27.13 -4.59 22.09
N ALA A 312 -27.09 -5.62 22.95
CA ALA A 312 -28.08 -6.68 23.03
C ALA A 312 -29.49 -6.13 23.26
N LEU A 313 -30.46 -6.63 22.50
CA LEU A 313 -31.88 -6.49 22.80
C LEU A 313 -32.25 -7.36 24.04
N PRO A 314 -33.29 -6.96 24.81
CA PRO A 314 -33.50 -7.49 26.15
C PRO A 314 -34.00 -8.94 26.16
N THR A 315 -33.46 -9.69 27.11
CA THR A 315 -33.82 -11.05 27.47
C THR A 315 -35.22 -11.09 28.09
N GLY A 316 -36.11 -11.91 27.53
CA GLY A 316 -37.39 -12.21 28.16
C GLY A 316 -38.43 -12.79 27.21
N SER A 317 -38.31 -14.08 26.89
CA SER A 317 -39.43 -15.00 26.61
C SER A 317 -38.88 -16.40 26.33
N ARG A 318 -39.15 -17.36 27.22
CA ARG A 318 -38.93 -18.79 26.98
C ARG A 318 -39.92 -19.26 25.91
N VAL A 319 -39.43 -19.78 24.79
CA VAL A 319 -40.20 -20.66 23.91
C VAL A 319 -39.34 -21.89 23.60
N THR A 320 -39.77 -23.02 24.13
CA THR A 320 -39.23 -24.35 23.87
C THR A 320 -39.75 -24.82 22.51
N LEU A 321 -38.87 -25.18 21.56
CA LEU A 321 -39.26 -25.88 20.33
C LEU A 321 -38.30 -27.06 20.05
N ALA A 322 -38.92 -28.20 19.76
CA ALA A 322 -38.36 -29.53 19.59
C ALA A 322 -37.51 -29.70 18.30
N PRO A 323 -36.62 -30.71 18.22
CA PRO A 323 -35.82 -30.95 17.02
C PRO A 323 -36.66 -31.57 15.90
N ALA A 324 -36.68 -30.91 14.75
CA ALA A 324 -37.29 -31.42 13.52
C ALA A 324 -36.35 -32.42 12.82
N LYS A 325 -36.94 -33.55 12.42
CA LYS A 325 -36.35 -34.65 11.65
C LYS A 325 -35.75 -34.16 10.32
N VAL A 326 -34.51 -34.58 10.03
CA VAL A 326 -33.93 -34.53 8.68
C VAL A 326 -34.10 -35.90 8.03
N THR A 327 -34.91 -35.97 6.98
CA THR A 327 -35.08 -37.13 6.11
C THR A 327 -33.92 -37.26 5.13
N ALA A 328 -33.38 -38.47 5.04
CA ALA A 328 -32.32 -38.86 4.13
C ALA A 328 -32.80 -38.93 2.66
N GLY A 329 -32.01 -38.35 1.75
CA GLY A 329 -32.07 -38.61 0.31
C GLY A 329 -30.71 -39.11 -0.16
N ALA A 330 -30.67 -40.34 -0.67
CA ALA A 330 -29.47 -41.07 -1.03
C ALA A 330 -28.98 -40.76 -2.45
N THR A 331 -27.66 -40.59 -2.63
CA THR A 331 -26.98 -41.03 -3.86
C THR A 331 -25.46 -41.21 -3.70
N ARG A 332 -25.07 -42.49 -3.81
CA ARG A 332 -23.84 -43.11 -4.35
C ARG A 332 -22.44 -42.68 -3.86
N ARG A 333 -21.86 -43.63 -3.10
CA ARG A 333 -20.45 -43.79 -2.72
C ARG A 333 -19.54 -44.04 -3.94
N ARG A 334 -18.34 -43.45 -3.94
CA ARG A 334 -17.11 -44.12 -4.40
C ARG A 334 -16.12 -44.11 -3.24
N ALA A 335 -15.70 -45.32 -2.85
CA ALA A 335 -14.80 -45.58 -1.74
C ALA A 335 -13.34 -45.44 -2.18
N PHE A 336 -12.52 -44.74 -1.41
CA PHE A 336 -11.07 -44.93 -1.38
C PHE A 336 -10.72 -45.58 -0.03
N ARG A 337 -9.97 -46.67 -0.12
CA ARG A 337 -9.62 -47.59 0.97
C ARG A 337 -8.22 -47.21 1.46
N VAL A 338 -8.08 -46.74 2.71
CA VAL A 338 -6.77 -46.61 3.37
C VAL A 338 -6.61 -47.79 4.32
N ARG A 339 -5.52 -48.55 4.14
CA ARG A 339 -5.11 -49.69 4.99
C ARG A 339 -4.32 -49.16 6.18
N ASN A 340 -4.71 -49.61 7.39
CA ASN A 340 -3.90 -49.53 8.59
C ASN A 340 -2.71 -50.49 8.50
N GLY A 341 -1.54 -50.04 8.96
CA GLY A 341 -0.39 -50.88 9.28
C GLY A 341 0.26 -50.34 10.56
N THR A 342 0.29 -51.18 11.59
CA THR A 342 0.89 -50.95 12.91
C THR A 342 2.24 -51.64 13.04
N ALA A 343 3.00 -51.21 14.07
CA ALA A 343 4.28 -51.72 14.62
C ALA A 343 5.53 -51.14 13.94
N GLU A 344 6.59 -50.70 14.63
CA GLU A 344 7.05 -51.05 15.98
C GLU A 344 8.03 -49.98 16.54
N SER A 345 8.19 -50.00 17.86
CA SER A 345 8.92 -49.08 18.73
C SER A 345 10.44 -49.06 18.58
N ARG A 346 11.06 -47.89 18.80
CA ARG A 346 12.31 -47.76 19.59
C ARG A 346 12.34 -46.43 20.37
N SER A 347 12.58 -46.59 21.66
CA SER A 347 12.74 -45.61 22.74
C SER A 347 13.98 -44.71 22.59
N GLY A 348 13.89 -43.45 23.03
CA GLY A 348 15.07 -42.61 23.19
C GLY A 348 14.82 -41.17 23.66
N GLN A 349 14.54 -41.02 24.95
CA GLN A 349 14.77 -39.83 25.80
C GLN A 349 13.93 -38.55 25.66
N ALA A 350 13.52 -38.08 26.84
CA ALA A 350 12.58 -37.03 27.12
C ALA A 350 13.23 -35.63 27.15
N GLY A 351 12.46 -34.62 26.73
CA GLY A 351 12.78 -33.21 26.86
C GLY A 351 11.51 -32.36 26.91
N ARG A 352 10.95 -32.26 28.12
CA ARG A 352 10.10 -31.19 28.70
C ARG A 352 9.10 -30.44 27.80
N HIS A 353 7.83 -30.57 28.16
CA HIS A 353 6.72 -29.71 27.76
C HIS A 353 6.98 -28.21 28.00
N CYS A 354 6.70 -27.39 26.98
CA CYS A 354 6.35 -25.99 27.13
C CYS A 354 4.98 -25.75 26.48
N ALA A 355 4.01 -25.31 27.28
CA ALA A 355 2.70 -24.86 26.85
C ALA A 355 2.80 -23.60 25.94
N PRO A 356 1.81 -23.34 25.07
CA PRO A 356 1.85 -22.17 24.20
C PRO A 356 1.62 -20.89 25.00
N THR A 357 2.64 -20.03 25.06
CA THR A 357 2.52 -18.66 25.57
C THR A 357 1.79 -17.78 24.56
N ARG A 358 0.85 -16.97 25.08
CA ARG A 358 0.05 -15.96 24.37
C ARG A 358 0.90 -15.16 23.39
N SER A 359 0.50 -15.12 22.12
CA SER A 359 1.20 -14.37 21.08
C SER A 359 1.22 -12.87 21.40
N ALA A 360 2.41 -12.30 21.34
CA ALA A 360 2.73 -10.90 21.59
C ALA A 360 1.87 -9.92 20.77
N LYS A 361 1.51 -8.80 21.39
CA LYS A 361 0.99 -7.60 20.73
C LYS A 361 2.01 -7.16 19.66
N ARG A 362 1.57 -7.00 18.42
CA ARG A 362 2.43 -6.53 17.31
C ARG A 362 2.64 -5.02 17.44
N ASN A 363 3.89 -4.59 17.57
CA ASN A 363 4.24 -3.17 17.64
C ASN A 363 4.25 -2.58 16.21
N CYS A 364 3.42 -1.56 15.99
CA CYS A 364 3.49 -0.70 14.81
C CYS A 364 4.22 0.59 15.19
N THR A 365 5.13 1.06 14.34
CA THR A 365 5.80 2.34 14.54
C THR A 365 5.16 3.40 13.65
N VAL A 366 4.75 4.51 14.26
CA VAL A 366 4.16 5.66 13.57
C VAL A 366 5.08 6.85 13.76
N ALA A 367 5.53 7.46 12.67
CA ALA A 367 6.38 8.64 12.68
C ALA A 367 5.69 9.78 11.89
N VAL A 368 5.62 10.97 12.48
CA VAL A 368 4.93 12.14 11.92
C VAL A 368 5.86 13.35 11.93
N ASN A 369 5.91 14.10 10.83
CA ASN A 369 6.54 15.41 10.76
C ASN A 369 5.48 16.50 10.52
N PHE A 370 5.42 17.53 11.37
CA PHE A 370 4.42 18.62 11.30
C PHE A 370 5.06 19.95 10.88
N THR A 371 4.43 20.67 9.95
CA THR A 371 4.59 22.13 9.79
C THR A 371 3.57 22.84 10.68
N ARG A 372 4.04 23.65 11.63
CA ARG A 372 3.16 24.45 12.49
C ARG A 372 3.06 25.87 11.94
N GLU A 373 2.06 26.17 11.12
CA GLU A 373 1.59 27.55 10.94
C GLU A 373 0.60 27.86 12.06
N LEU A 374 1.10 28.46 13.15
CA LEU A 374 0.23 29.12 14.11
C LEU A 374 -0.19 30.47 13.52
N ARG A 375 -1.40 30.53 12.93
CA ARG A 375 -2.13 31.80 12.85
C ARG A 375 -2.60 32.14 14.27
N ALA A 376 -1.84 32.98 14.95
CA ALA A 376 -2.39 33.75 16.07
C ALA A 376 -3.40 34.75 15.49
N LYS A 377 -4.68 34.55 15.77
CA LYS A 377 -5.69 35.62 15.72
C LYS A 377 -6.28 35.77 17.12
N ASP A 378 -5.95 36.92 17.69
CA ASP A 378 -6.77 37.80 18.52
C ASP A 378 -7.29 37.28 19.87
N GLN A 379 -6.51 37.58 20.92
CA GLN A 379 -7.04 38.11 22.16
C GLN A 379 -6.67 39.61 22.25
N GLN A 380 -7.61 40.49 21.87
CA GLN A 380 -8.12 41.62 22.66
C GLN A 380 -9.09 42.44 21.82
#